data_AF-G1FKI1-F1
#
_entry.id   AF-G1FKI1-F1
#
_cell.length_a   1.000
_cell.length_b   1.000
_cell.length_c   1.000
_cell.angle_alpha   90.00
_cell.angle_beta   90.00
_cell.angle_gamma   90.00
#
_symmetry.space_group_name_H-M   'P 1'
#
loop_
_entity.id
_entity.type
_entity.pdbx_description
1 polymer ?
#
loop_
_entity_poly.entity_id
_entity_poly.type
_entity_poly.pdbx_seq_one_letter_code
_entity_poly.pdbx_strand_id
1 'polypeptide(L)'
;MKLNISFPATGCQKLIEVDDERKLRTFYEKRMATEVPADPLGDEWKGYVVRISGGNDKQGFPMKQGVLTHGRVRLLLSKGHSCYRPRRTGERKRKSVRGCIVDANLSVLNLVIVKKGEKEIPGLTDSTVPRRLGPKRMKEAKEKRQEQIAKRRRLSSLRASTSKSESSQK
;
A
#
# COMPACT_ATOMS: atom_id res chain seq x y z
N MET A 1 17.87 -4.55 5.06
CA MET A 1 16.63 -5.04 4.37
C MET A 1 15.99 -3.87 3.64
N LYS A 2 15.41 -4.07 2.46
CA LYS A 2 14.77 -2.99 1.69
C LYS A 2 13.29 -2.90 2.01
N LEU A 3 12.78 -1.70 2.26
CA LEU A 3 11.36 -1.41 2.45
C LEU A 3 10.84 -0.70 1.20
N ASN A 4 9.89 -1.32 0.52
CA ASN A 4 9.19 -0.71 -0.61
C ASN A 4 7.85 -0.19 -0.12
N ILE A 5 7.74 1.13 0.04
CA ILE A 5 6.62 1.80 0.68
C ILE A 5 5.79 2.51 -0.39
N SER A 6 4.49 2.21 -0.41
CA SER A 6 3.55 2.79 -1.35
C SER A 6 2.51 3.64 -0.62
N PHE A 7 2.13 4.77 -1.23
CA PHE A 7 1.01 5.58 -0.76
C PHE A 7 -0.07 5.66 -1.84
N PRO A 8 -1.18 4.89 -1.72
CA PRO A 8 -2.20 4.82 -2.75
C PRO A 8 -2.92 6.14 -3.04
N ALA A 9 -2.98 7.07 -2.09
CA ALA A 9 -3.68 8.33 -2.26
C ALA A 9 -2.96 9.26 -3.24
N THR A 10 -1.62 9.30 -3.20
CA THR A 10 -0.79 10.06 -4.14
C THR A 10 -0.41 9.25 -5.38
N GLY A 11 -0.44 7.92 -5.29
CA GLY A 11 0.04 7.02 -6.35
C GLY A 11 1.56 6.92 -6.41
N CYS A 12 2.27 7.50 -5.43
CA CYS A 12 3.72 7.48 -5.34
C CYS A 12 4.22 6.29 -4.51
N GLN A 13 5.47 5.90 -4.75
CA GLN A 13 6.15 4.83 -4.02
C GLN A 13 7.62 5.19 -3.84
N LYS A 14 8.20 4.75 -2.71
CA LYS A 14 9.59 5.00 -2.35
C LYS A 14 10.21 3.72 -1.80
N LEU A 15 11.42 3.41 -2.26
CA LEU A 15 12.23 2.32 -1.72
C LEU A 15 13.27 2.91 -0.76
N ILE A 16 13.36 2.34 0.43
CA ILE A 16 14.29 2.76 1.48
C ILE A 16 15.10 1.53 1.90
N GLU A 17 16.40 1.73 2.09
CA GLU A 17 17.29 0.73 2.64
C GLU A 17 17.43 0.96 4.14
N VAL A 18 17.13 -0.07 4.93
CA VAL A 18 17.22 -0.03 6.39
C VAL A 18 18.12 -1.16 6.85
N ASP A 19 19.28 -0.79 7.38
CA ASP A 19 20.28 -1.73 7.88
C ASP A 19 20.17 -1.94 9.40
N ASP A 20 19.67 -0.96 10.14
CA ASP A 20 19.47 -1.07 11.58
C ASP A 20 18.31 -2.03 11.91
N GLU A 21 18.66 -3.17 12.47
CA GLU A 21 17.72 -4.21 12.88
C GLU A 21 16.72 -3.73 13.94
N ARG A 22 17.10 -2.78 14.80
CA ARG A 22 16.20 -2.24 15.85
C ARG A 22 14.94 -1.61 15.24
N LYS A 23 15.08 -0.94 14.11
CA LYS A 23 13.97 -0.34 13.35
C LYS A 23 13.07 -1.41 12.71
N LEU A 24 13.66 -2.56 12.36
CA LEU A 24 12.97 -3.65 11.67
C LEU A 24 12.22 -4.60 12.62
N ARG A 25 12.64 -4.68 13.89
CA ARG A 25 12.02 -5.55 14.91
C ARG A 25 10.52 -5.40 15.03
N THR A 26 9.98 -4.19 14.83
CA THR A 26 8.53 -3.92 14.88
C THR A 26 7.74 -4.71 13.85
N PHE A 27 8.37 -5.06 12.71
CA PHE A 27 7.74 -5.83 11.65
C PHE A 27 7.88 -7.35 11.84
N TYR A 28 8.84 -7.80 12.66
CA TYR A 28 9.07 -9.23 12.87
C TYR A 28 7.89 -9.89 13.59
N GLU A 29 7.68 -11.16 13.26
CA GLU A 29 6.56 -12.00 13.75
C GLU A 29 5.16 -11.48 13.39
N LYS A 30 5.06 -10.38 12.65
CA LYS A 30 3.80 -9.89 12.08
C LYS A 30 3.46 -10.66 10.82
N ARG A 31 2.15 -10.81 10.58
CA ARG A 31 1.62 -11.45 9.38
C ARG A 31 1.38 -10.41 8.30
N MET A 32 1.35 -10.86 7.04
CA MET A 32 0.82 -10.04 5.94
C MET A 32 -0.62 -9.61 6.23
N ALA A 33 -0.97 -8.42 5.73
CA ALA A 33 -2.20 -7.68 5.95
C ALA A 33 -2.39 -7.09 7.35
N THR A 34 -1.43 -7.26 8.27
CA THR A 34 -1.45 -6.59 9.58
C THR A 34 -1.02 -5.12 9.45
N GLU A 35 -1.71 -4.25 10.18
CA GLU A 35 -1.34 -2.84 10.36
C GLU A 35 -0.32 -2.72 11.49
N VAL A 36 0.74 -1.96 11.23
CA VAL A 36 1.90 -1.80 12.10
C VAL A 36 2.25 -0.31 12.15
N PRO A 37 2.52 0.27 13.34
CA PRO A 37 3.01 1.64 13.44
C PRO A 37 4.41 1.75 12.83
N ALA A 38 4.65 2.81 12.08
CA ALA A 38 5.93 3.08 11.43
C ALA A 38 6.86 3.99 12.26
N ASP A 39 6.43 4.43 13.45
CA ASP A 39 7.19 5.34 14.33
C ASP A 39 8.66 4.93 14.55
N PRO A 40 8.99 3.62 14.72
CA PRO A 40 10.38 3.21 14.96
C PRO A 40 11.33 3.37 13.76
N LEU A 41 10.83 3.67 12.57
CA LEU A 41 11.66 3.90 11.38
C LEU A 41 12.45 5.23 11.48
N GLY A 42 11.89 6.22 12.19
CA GLY A 42 12.49 7.53 12.44
C GLY A 42 11.44 8.62 12.61
N ASP A 43 11.87 9.83 12.95
CA ASP A 43 10.97 10.96 13.27
C ASP A 43 10.07 11.39 12.10
N GLU A 44 10.47 11.15 10.86
CA GLU A 44 9.67 11.40 9.66
C GLU A 44 8.45 10.47 9.55
N TRP A 45 8.53 9.30 10.18
CA TRP A 45 7.52 8.24 10.13
C TRP A 45 6.57 8.25 11.33
N LYS A 46 6.71 9.24 12.22
CA LYS A 46 5.86 9.37 13.41
C LYS A 46 4.40 9.60 13.03
N GLY A 47 3.52 8.79 13.60
CA GLY A 47 2.08 8.81 13.34
C GLY A 47 1.66 8.09 12.06
N TYR A 48 2.61 7.57 11.26
CA TYR A 48 2.28 6.77 10.09
C TYR A 48 1.89 5.34 10.50
N VAL A 49 0.80 4.86 9.94
CA VAL A 49 0.40 3.45 10.06
C VAL A 49 0.53 2.78 8.70
N VAL A 50 1.32 1.71 8.65
CA VAL A 50 1.58 0.95 7.44
C VAL A 50 0.99 -0.45 7.56
N ARG A 51 0.49 -0.97 6.45
CA ARG A 51 0.05 -2.35 6.33
C ARG A 51 1.07 -3.15 5.55
N ILE A 52 1.46 -4.31 6.08
CA ILE A 52 2.34 -5.24 5.37
C ILE A 52 1.56 -5.86 4.21
N SER A 53 1.98 -5.61 2.98
CA SER A 53 1.29 -6.11 1.78
C SER A 53 1.97 -7.33 1.14
N GLY A 54 3.21 -7.63 1.56
CA GLY A 54 3.97 -8.80 1.13
C GLY A 54 5.46 -8.54 1.16
N GLY A 55 6.22 -9.33 0.40
CA GLY A 55 7.67 -9.20 0.33
C GLY A 55 8.31 -10.34 -0.43
N ASN A 56 9.63 -10.31 -0.49
CA ASN A 56 10.47 -11.29 -1.14
C ASN A 56 11.57 -11.75 -0.17
N ASP A 57 11.78 -13.06 -0.14
CA ASP A 57 12.93 -13.68 0.53
C ASP A 57 14.25 -13.32 -0.20
N LYS A 58 15.40 -13.50 0.45
CA LYS A 58 16.75 -13.32 -0.14
C LYS A 58 16.96 -14.08 -1.44
N GLN A 59 16.30 -15.22 -1.63
CA GLN A 59 16.36 -16.01 -2.88
C GLN A 59 15.26 -15.63 -3.89
N GLY A 60 14.54 -14.53 -3.65
CA GLY A 60 13.52 -13.99 -4.56
C GLY A 60 12.14 -14.65 -4.45
N PHE A 61 11.95 -15.66 -3.60
CA PHE A 61 10.64 -16.27 -3.41
C PHE A 61 9.64 -15.28 -2.78
N PRO A 62 8.47 -15.07 -3.39
CA PRO A 62 7.47 -14.14 -2.87
C PRO A 62 6.73 -14.72 -1.67
N MET A 63 6.29 -13.85 -0.77
CA MET A 63 5.38 -14.20 0.33
C MET A 63 3.97 -14.53 -0.18
N LYS A 64 3.32 -15.51 0.46
CA LYS A 64 1.95 -15.92 0.13
C LYS A 64 1.04 -15.85 1.36
N GLN A 65 -0.04 -15.07 1.26
CA GLN A 65 -1.06 -15.01 2.30
C GLN A 65 -1.72 -16.38 2.52
N GLY A 66 -1.96 -16.72 3.78
CA GLY A 66 -2.55 -17.99 4.21
C GLY A 66 -1.55 -19.09 4.52
N VAL A 67 -0.26 -18.92 4.19
CA VAL A 67 0.80 -19.84 4.61
C VAL A 67 1.36 -19.37 5.95
N LEU A 68 0.84 -19.89 7.06
CA LEU A 68 1.10 -19.44 8.43
C LEU A 68 2.46 -19.90 9.00
N THR A 69 3.50 -19.82 8.19
CA THR A 69 4.88 -20.12 8.59
C THR A 69 5.77 -18.92 8.30
N HIS A 70 6.90 -18.81 9.00
CA HIS A 70 7.93 -17.87 8.57
C HIS A 70 8.70 -18.44 7.38
N GLY A 71 9.02 -19.74 7.37
CA GLY A 71 9.82 -20.39 6.33
C GLY A 71 9.15 -20.55 4.96
N ARG A 72 9.82 -21.30 4.08
CA ARG A 72 9.31 -21.61 2.73
C ARG A 72 8.62 -22.96 2.69
N VAL A 73 7.54 -23.03 1.92
CA VAL A 73 6.76 -24.26 1.73
C VAL A 73 6.57 -24.50 0.23
N ARG A 74 6.55 -25.77 -0.18
CA ARG A 74 6.22 -26.17 -1.55
C ARG A 74 4.75 -26.51 -1.67
N LEU A 75 3.99 -25.67 -2.38
CA LEU A 75 2.55 -25.85 -2.58
C LEU A 75 2.23 -26.18 -4.03
N LEU A 76 1.19 -26.98 -4.25
CA LEU A 76 0.64 -27.25 -5.58
C LEU A 76 -0.29 -26.09 -5.98
N LEU A 77 0.20 -25.18 -6.82
CA LEU A 77 -0.52 -23.98 -7.24
C LEU A 77 -1.32 -24.21 -8.53
N SER A 78 -2.48 -23.59 -8.65
CA SER A 78 -3.39 -23.60 -9.80
C SER A 78 -3.66 -22.17 -10.31
N LYS A 79 -4.43 -22.05 -11.40
CA LYS A 79 -4.90 -20.75 -11.91
C LYS A 79 -5.68 -20.00 -10.81
N GLY A 80 -5.38 -18.70 -10.63
CA GLY A 80 -6.01 -17.85 -9.62
C GLY A 80 -5.22 -17.75 -8.31
N HIS A 81 -4.27 -18.65 -8.06
CA HIS A 81 -3.37 -18.51 -6.92
C HIS A 81 -2.31 -17.42 -7.18
N SER A 82 -2.03 -16.60 -6.17
CA SER A 82 -0.85 -15.74 -6.16
C SER A 82 0.44 -16.55 -6.29
N CYS A 83 1.50 -15.91 -6.81
CA CYS A 83 2.86 -16.46 -7.01
C CYS A 83 2.99 -17.48 -8.17
N TYR A 84 1.93 -17.71 -8.94
CA TYR A 84 1.94 -18.59 -10.11
C TYR A 84 1.11 -18.03 -11.27
N ARG A 85 1.66 -18.16 -12.47
CA ARG A 85 0.98 -17.88 -13.73
C ARG A 85 1.05 -19.15 -14.60
N PRO A 86 -0.07 -19.86 -14.81
CA PRO A 86 -0.08 -21.09 -15.61
C PRO A 86 0.23 -20.78 -17.07
N ARG A 87 0.91 -21.70 -17.77
CA ARG A 87 1.23 -21.58 -19.20
C ARG A 87 0.21 -22.30 -20.06
N ARG A 88 -0.40 -23.36 -19.55
CA ARG A 88 -1.51 -24.07 -20.18
C ARG A 88 -2.75 -24.05 -19.29
N THR A 89 -3.93 -24.16 -19.90
CA THR A 89 -5.19 -24.30 -19.16
C THR A 89 -5.18 -25.59 -18.35
N GLY A 90 -5.69 -25.53 -17.11
CA GLY A 90 -5.70 -26.68 -16.20
C GLY A 90 -4.34 -27.04 -15.56
N GLU A 91 -3.24 -26.40 -15.97
CA GLU A 91 -1.91 -26.69 -15.43
C GLU A 91 -1.84 -26.37 -13.92
N ARG A 92 -1.37 -27.35 -13.15
CA ARG A 92 -0.99 -27.19 -11.74
C ARG A 92 0.50 -27.44 -11.59
N LYS A 93 1.18 -26.60 -10.80
CA LYS A 93 2.63 -26.74 -10.59
C LYS A 93 3.00 -26.60 -9.12
N ARG A 94 3.83 -27.53 -8.63
CA ARG A 94 4.39 -27.46 -7.27
C ARG A 94 5.53 -26.44 -7.24
N LYS A 95 5.32 -25.31 -6.56
CA LYS A 95 6.29 -24.22 -6.43
C LYS A 95 6.57 -23.89 -4.97
N SER A 96 7.82 -23.49 -4.69
CA SER A 96 8.21 -22.93 -3.40
C SER A 96 7.69 -21.50 -3.26
N VAL A 97 7.09 -21.19 -2.11
CA VAL A 97 6.64 -19.85 -1.72
C VAL A 97 7.11 -19.56 -0.30
N ARG A 98 7.37 -18.29 0.02
CA ARG A 98 7.64 -17.84 1.40
C ARG A 98 6.31 -17.71 2.14
N GLY A 99 6.29 -18.06 3.42
CA GLY A 99 5.10 -17.87 4.24
C GLY A 99 4.76 -16.40 4.51
N CYS A 100 3.65 -16.16 5.20
CA CYS A 100 3.12 -14.81 5.43
C CYS A 100 3.70 -14.11 6.67
N ILE A 101 4.48 -14.82 7.50
CA ILE A 101 5.11 -14.24 8.70
C ILE A 101 6.44 -13.60 8.32
N VAL A 102 6.62 -12.36 8.74
CA VAL A 102 7.82 -11.56 8.50
C VAL A 102 8.95 -11.98 9.45
N ASP A 103 10.16 -12.06 8.91
CA ASP A 103 11.37 -12.55 9.57
C ASP A 103 12.59 -11.86 8.93
N ALA A 104 13.76 -11.91 9.58
CA ALA A 104 15.00 -11.27 9.15
C ALA A 104 15.55 -11.81 7.80
N ASN A 105 15.06 -12.96 7.35
CA ASN A 105 15.48 -13.60 6.10
C ASN A 105 14.85 -13.01 4.84
N LEU A 106 14.16 -11.86 4.94
CA LEU A 106 13.62 -11.14 3.79
C LEU A 106 14.67 -10.22 3.17
N SER A 107 14.60 -10.06 1.85
CA SER A 107 15.38 -9.06 1.11
C SER A 107 14.58 -7.77 0.97
N VAL A 108 13.30 -7.89 0.60
CA VAL A 108 12.39 -6.76 0.39
C VAL A 108 11.09 -7.00 1.15
N LEU A 109 10.60 -5.97 1.87
CA LEU A 109 9.28 -5.94 2.46
C LEU A 109 8.44 -4.86 1.77
N ASN A 110 7.24 -5.22 1.31
CA ASN A 110 6.30 -4.32 0.65
C ASN A 110 5.28 -3.79 1.67
N LEU A 111 5.20 -2.47 1.80
CA LEU A 111 4.36 -1.76 2.76
C LEU A 111 3.40 -0.81 2.03
N VAL A 112 2.21 -0.64 2.60
CA VAL A 112 1.18 0.29 2.10
C VAL A 112 0.81 1.22 3.24
N ILE A 113 0.91 2.53 3.04
CA ILE A 113 0.46 3.52 4.03
C ILE A 113 -1.07 3.49 4.09
N VAL A 114 -1.62 3.29 5.29
CA VAL A 114 -3.06 3.32 5.58
C VAL A 114 -3.44 4.67 6.20
N LYS A 115 -2.62 5.17 7.13
CA LYS A 115 -2.80 6.48 7.77
C LYS A 115 -1.56 7.34 7.57
N LYS A 116 -1.76 8.57 7.07
CA LYS A 116 -0.70 9.58 6.94
C LYS A 116 -0.36 10.12 8.33
N GLY A 117 0.93 10.21 8.64
CA GLY A 117 1.41 10.87 9.85
C GLY A 117 1.50 12.39 9.69
N GLU A 118 2.16 13.04 10.64
CA GLU A 118 2.21 14.51 10.73
C GLU A 118 3.14 15.13 9.67
N LYS A 119 4.35 14.57 9.52
CA LYS A 119 5.37 15.10 8.61
C LYS A 119 5.19 14.57 7.20
N GLU A 120 5.55 15.37 6.21
CA GLU A 120 5.56 14.94 4.81
C GLU A 120 6.88 14.27 4.45
N ILE A 121 6.80 13.21 3.65
CA ILE A 121 7.95 12.43 3.19
C ILE A 121 8.21 12.78 1.73
N PRO A 122 9.42 13.26 1.39
CA PRO A 122 9.75 13.70 0.04
C PRO A 122 9.67 12.51 -0.93
N GLY A 123 8.97 12.74 -2.05
CA GLY A 123 8.73 11.75 -3.10
C GLY A 123 7.65 10.70 -2.81
N LEU A 124 6.98 10.78 -1.65
CA LEU A 124 5.92 9.84 -1.27
C LEU A 124 4.58 10.55 -1.02
N THR A 125 4.58 11.57 -0.16
CA THR A 125 3.35 12.32 0.19
C THR A 125 3.25 13.69 -0.48
N ASP A 126 4.36 14.22 -0.96
CA ASP A 126 4.48 15.57 -1.53
C ASP A 126 3.89 15.65 -2.95
N SER A 127 4.30 14.74 -3.83
CA SER A 127 3.83 14.70 -5.21
C SER A 127 2.61 13.81 -5.39
N THR A 128 1.73 14.17 -6.33
CA THR A 128 0.59 13.35 -6.75
C THR A 128 0.72 12.95 -8.20
N VAL A 129 0.67 11.65 -8.50
CA VAL A 129 0.71 11.13 -9.87
C VAL A 129 -0.73 10.95 -10.36
N PRO A 130 -1.13 11.61 -11.47
CA PRO A 130 -2.47 11.46 -12.01
C PRO A 130 -2.67 10.05 -12.60
N ARG A 131 -3.93 9.60 -12.59
CA ARG A 131 -4.28 8.30 -13.20
C ARG A 131 -4.11 8.39 -14.72
N ARG A 132 -3.26 7.52 -15.29
CA ARG A 132 -3.01 7.45 -16.73
C ARG A 132 -4.24 7.14 -17.57
N LEU A 133 -5.15 6.30 -17.07
CA LEU A 133 -6.32 5.84 -17.81
C LEU A 133 -7.61 6.34 -17.16
N GLY A 134 -8.47 6.94 -17.98
CA GLY A 134 -9.84 7.27 -17.62
C GLY A 134 -10.78 6.05 -17.66
N PRO A 135 -12.03 6.19 -17.20
CA PRO A 135 -13.04 5.15 -17.36
C PRO A 135 -13.24 4.80 -18.83
N LYS A 136 -13.20 3.50 -19.15
CA LYS A 136 -13.48 3.03 -20.50
C LYS A 136 -14.98 2.82 -20.74
N ARG A 137 -15.73 2.43 -19.71
CA ARG A 137 -17.17 2.13 -19.82
C ARG A 137 -18.01 3.38 -19.59
N MET A 138 -19.03 3.58 -20.42
CA MET A 138 -19.90 4.77 -20.38
C MET A 138 -20.63 4.94 -19.03
N LYS A 139 -21.04 3.84 -18.39
CA LYS A 139 -21.69 3.89 -17.07
C LYS A 139 -20.76 4.53 -16.03
N GLU A 140 -19.52 4.06 -15.95
CA GLU A 140 -18.49 4.57 -15.04
C GLU A 140 -18.09 6.02 -15.38
N ALA A 141 -18.06 6.38 -16.66
CA ALA A 141 -17.79 7.75 -17.09
C ALA A 141 -18.89 8.73 -16.65
N LYS A 142 -20.17 8.34 -16.82
CA LYS A 142 -21.31 9.15 -16.36
C LYS A 142 -21.31 9.33 -14.85
N GLU A 143 -21.05 8.27 -14.11
CA GLU A 143 -20.98 8.29 -12.65
C GLU A 143 -19.88 9.22 -12.14
N LYS A 144 -18.65 9.12 -12.67
CA LYS A 144 -17.57 10.05 -12.32
C LYS A 144 -17.88 11.50 -12.66
N ARG A 145 -18.57 11.74 -13.78
CA ARG A 145 -18.98 13.09 -14.18
C ARG A 145 -20.02 13.67 -13.21
N GLN A 146 -21.02 12.86 -12.81
CA GLN A 146 -22.00 13.27 -11.80
C GLN A 146 -21.34 13.57 -10.46
N GLU A 147 -20.37 12.75 -10.04
CA GLU A 147 -19.62 12.95 -8.80
C GLU A 147 -18.79 14.24 -8.83
N GLN A 148 -18.15 14.56 -9.96
CA GLN A 148 -17.44 15.83 -10.16
C GLN A 148 -18.39 17.04 -10.10
N ILE A 149 -19.57 16.94 -10.73
CA ILE A 149 -20.59 18.00 -10.69
C ILE A 149 -21.09 18.21 -9.26
N ALA A 150 -21.38 17.13 -8.52
CA ALA A 150 -21.80 17.19 -7.13
C ALA A 150 -20.73 17.80 -6.23
N LYS A 151 -19.46 17.40 -6.38
CA LYS A 151 -18.33 17.99 -5.66
C LYS A 151 -18.21 19.48 -5.92
N ARG A 152 -18.33 19.92 -7.19
CA ARG A 152 -18.26 21.33 -7.57
C ARG A 152 -19.40 22.15 -6.94
N ARG A 153 -20.63 21.64 -6.95
CA ARG A 153 -21.80 22.28 -6.32
C ARG A 153 -21.64 22.42 -4.79
N ARG A 154 -21.11 21.38 -4.14
CA ARG A 154 -20.86 21.38 -2.68
C ARG A 154 -19.78 22.38 -2.28
N LEU A 155 -18.72 22.49 -3.09
CA LEU A 155 -17.66 23.49 -2.91
C LEU A 155 -18.18 24.93 -3.10
N SER A 156 -19.06 25.16 -4.09
CA SER A 156 -19.65 26.49 -4.28
C SER A 156 -20.58 26.89 -3.13
N SER A 157 -21.37 25.97 -2.58
CA SER A 157 -22.24 26.28 -1.44
C SER A 157 -21.45 26.59 -0.16
N LEU A 158 -20.36 25.87 0.09
CA LEU A 158 -19.46 26.12 1.23
C LEU A 158 -18.81 27.52 1.14
N ARG A 159 -18.34 27.92 -0.05
CA ARG A 159 -17.78 29.26 -0.28
C ARG A 159 -18.81 30.38 -0.09
N ALA A 160 -20.06 30.14 -0.47
CA ALA A 160 -21.14 31.12 -0.29
C ALA A 160 -21.58 31.28 1.18
N SER A 161 -21.41 30.24 2.02
CA SER A 161 -21.67 30.34 3.46
C SER A 161 -20.56 31.07 4.22
N THR A 162 -19.28 30.85 3.85
CA THR A 162 -18.15 31.53 4.51
C THR A 162 -18.13 33.04 4.23
N SER A 163 -18.52 33.46 3.02
CA SER A 163 -18.59 34.89 2.68
C SER A 163 -19.70 35.64 3.41
N LYS A 164 -20.79 34.97 3.78
CA LYS A 164 -21.89 35.56 4.58
C LYS A 164 -21.53 35.71 6.05
N SER A 165 -20.73 34.80 6.62
CA SER A 165 -20.26 34.92 8.01
C SER A 165 -19.22 36.03 8.19
N GLU A 166 -18.33 36.24 7.22
CA GLU A 166 -17.33 37.32 7.26
C GLU A 166 -17.97 38.72 7.15
N SER A 167 -19.11 38.85 6.47
CA SER A 167 -19.84 40.12 6.37
C SER A 167 -20.65 40.49 7.63
N SER A 168 -20.90 39.56 8.56
CA SER A 168 -21.63 39.81 9.81
C SER A 168 -20.72 40.05 11.02
N GLN A 169 -19.39 40.00 10.85
CA GLN A 169 -18.40 40.29 11.90
C GLN A 169 -17.68 41.64 11.69
N LYS A 170 -18.18 42.48 10.78
CA LYS A 170 -17.78 43.88 10.60
C LYS A 170 -18.90 44.82 10.98
#